data_AF-A0A067CN05-F1
#
_entry.id   AF-A0A067CN05-F1
#
_cell.length_a   1.000
_cell.length_b   1.000
_cell.length_c   1.000
_cell.angle_alpha   90.00
_cell.angle_beta   90.00
_cell.angle_gamma   90.00
#
_symmetry.space_group_name_H-M   'P 1'
#
loop_
_entity.id
_entity.type
_entity.pdbx_description
1 polymer ?
#
loop_
_entity_poly.entity_id
_entity_poly.type
_entity_poly.pdbx_seq_one_letter_code
_entity_poly.pdbx_strand_id
1 'polypeptide(L)'
;MERYPSGVVPAQDVLRGHDVQNPQPWRDVLPVTIDKTLRGNFMTCDLTPVLSHLAVASASSAPRLTPTLSAPNSFGALLVVMPTSHRGGQVTFNVKGFSTPMAAIATSASYAAVHRGATILMSPVTAGHVVIAVFDLVGKRPLDEAPPLSPEFEATVAALVDAAAAPAAHSMIGFAVRPEVDLGFFDLSHHTRHDGAFLAALLESKVFDVALVVMRPCDEVENAPLEILHGTMHPALGLAPDAMKGCCSTWLPAFLGDVCVEELARPRVKTCLVFWPTAHRSRALGADVAVFSLGSIADAGLRRQCVEDALDVMDHTAPQDFLCDGLGPYDGNGGCFFRDLGRGLNDVGDGGLVARFWTSNITQMCDKDRSLFASTVHRALELFGADALMPALEALLSGMTTSWFGFASGVRLLAGLAGVSDNAVCLRLPLARVDELRLYTALFAEPPSQPRYMPGECCKELLQATLLDAVRLEAYLGDGAMPSRLAAIVAFNTREFHPWTVLAPVVLTLAPARLTWCDELLRATATTCEVPWSPSDRDVANVLRALDAMDALDVPTFKRLMTMPWRMPMVRREALKGVAVFFSEVADAAPRFLAHVPPANDDDKPAPKRLKLE
;
A
#
# COMPACT_ATOMS: atom_id res chain seq x y z
N MET A 1 -18.61 -43.15 5.12
CA MET A 1 -17.14 -43.08 5.19
C MET A 1 -16.50 -44.28 5.89
N GLU A 2 -17.17 -44.98 6.81
CA GLU A 2 -16.61 -46.18 7.49
C GLU A 2 -16.09 -47.26 6.53
N ARG A 3 -16.77 -47.46 5.39
CA ARG A 3 -16.35 -48.42 4.35
C ARG A 3 -15.16 -47.96 3.49
N TYR A 4 -14.93 -46.64 3.39
CA TYR A 4 -13.89 -46.04 2.56
C TYR A 4 -13.12 -44.98 3.38
N PRO A 5 -12.30 -45.38 4.36
CA PRO A 5 -11.60 -44.45 5.25
C PRO A 5 -10.62 -43.54 4.51
N SER A 6 -10.15 -43.95 3.32
CA SER A 6 -9.31 -43.12 2.43
C SER A 6 -10.09 -42.00 1.73
N GLY A 7 -11.42 -41.98 1.84
CA GLY A 7 -12.27 -41.08 1.06
C GLY A 7 -12.38 -41.44 -0.43
N VAL A 8 -11.78 -42.54 -0.88
CA VAL A 8 -11.84 -42.99 -2.29
C VAL A 8 -12.91 -44.06 -2.44
N VAL A 9 -13.96 -43.77 -3.22
CA VAL A 9 -15.03 -44.72 -3.59
C VAL A 9 -14.79 -45.19 -5.03
N PRO A 10 -14.36 -46.46 -5.25
CA PRO A 10 -14.05 -46.98 -6.58
C PRO A 10 -15.23 -46.88 -7.56
N ALA A 11 -14.97 -46.60 -8.84
CA ALA A 11 -16.04 -46.46 -9.84
C ALA A 11 -16.99 -47.68 -9.89
N GLN A 12 -16.49 -48.90 -9.71
CA GLN A 12 -17.31 -50.11 -9.67
C GLN A 12 -18.37 -50.07 -8.57
N ASP A 13 -18.07 -49.47 -7.41
CA ASP A 13 -18.98 -49.40 -6.28
C ASP A 13 -19.98 -48.25 -6.45
N VAL A 14 -19.56 -47.17 -7.11
CA VAL A 14 -20.45 -46.07 -7.56
C VAL A 14 -21.46 -46.59 -8.59
N LEU A 15 -21.00 -47.41 -9.54
CA LEU A 15 -21.82 -47.93 -10.66
C LEU A 15 -22.71 -49.11 -10.28
N ARG A 16 -22.32 -49.90 -9.27
CA ARG A 16 -23.13 -51.01 -8.76
C ARG A 16 -24.39 -50.50 -8.09
N GLY A 17 -24.30 -49.37 -7.39
CA GLY A 17 -25.40 -48.87 -6.57
C GLY A 17 -25.72 -49.84 -5.44
N HIS A 18 -26.07 -49.33 -4.26
CA HIS A 18 -26.75 -50.19 -3.31
C HIS A 18 -28.14 -50.47 -3.90
N ASP A 19 -28.39 -51.74 -4.22
CA ASP A 19 -29.67 -52.26 -4.69
C ASP A 19 -30.82 -51.57 -3.96
N VAL A 20 -31.77 -51.06 -4.74
CA VAL A 20 -33.11 -50.51 -4.41
C VAL A 20 -33.34 -49.01 -4.71
N GLN A 21 -32.35 -48.11 -4.74
CA GLN A 21 -32.61 -46.68 -5.05
C GLN A 21 -31.50 -45.95 -5.82
N ASN A 22 -30.88 -46.57 -6.82
CA ASN A 22 -29.98 -45.82 -7.69
C ASN A 22 -30.80 -45.01 -8.71
N PRO A 23 -30.80 -43.68 -8.68
CA PRO A 23 -31.55 -42.91 -9.65
C PRO A 23 -30.87 -43.08 -11.02
N GLN A 24 -31.59 -43.68 -11.99
CA GLN A 24 -31.25 -43.74 -13.42
C GLN A 24 -30.40 -42.56 -13.96
N PRO A 25 -30.63 -41.28 -13.58
CA PRO A 25 -29.81 -40.17 -14.04
C PRO A 25 -28.29 -40.28 -13.80
N TRP A 26 -27.79 -40.94 -12.75
CA TRP A 26 -26.33 -41.02 -12.58
C TRP A 26 -25.64 -41.94 -13.59
N ARG A 27 -26.30 -43.05 -13.95
CA ARG A 27 -25.75 -44.01 -14.93
C ARG A 27 -25.89 -43.47 -16.36
N ASP A 28 -26.98 -42.79 -16.66
CA ASP A 28 -27.32 -42.43 -18.05
C ASP A 28 -27.11 -40.93 -18.35
N VAL A 29 -27.42 -40.03 -17.42
CA VAL A 29 -27.38 -38.57 -17.65
C VAL A 29 -26.00 -37.98 -17.37
N LEU A 30 -25.29 -38.45 -16.35
CA LEU A 30 -23.97 -37.90 -16.01
C LEU A 30 -22.94 -38.14 -17.12
N PRO A 31 -22.78 -39.35 -17.71
CA PRO A 31 -21.86 -39.54 -18.82
C PRO A 31 -22.25 -38.72 -20.06
N VAL A 32 -23.55 -38.60 -20.37
CA VAL A 32 -24.04 -37.80 -21.50
C VAL A 32 -23.79 -36.31 -21.27
N THR A 33 -23.98 -35.81 -20.05
CA THR A 33 -23.73 -34.41 -19.70
C THR A 33 -22.25 -34.11 -19.75
N ILE A 34 -21.41 -34.99 -19.20
CA ILE A 34 -19.95 -34.84 -19.24
C ILE A 34 -19.45 -34.92 -20.68
N ASP A 35 -19.91 -35.89 -21.47
CA ASP A 35 -19.55 -36.02 -22.89
C ASP A 35 -20.00 -34.78 -23.68
N LYS A 36 -21.20 -34.27 -23.44
CA LYS A 36 -21.68 -33.02 -24.05
C LYS A 36 -20.82 -31.82 -23.65
N THR A 37 -20.47 -31.69 -22.37
CA THR A 37 -19.61 -30.61 -21.86
C THR A 37 -18.19 -30.74 -22.41
N LEU A 38 -17.66 -31.96 -22.50
CA LEU A 38 -16.34 -32.22 -23.07
C LEU A 38 -16.32 -31.93 -24.56
N ARG A 39 -17.34 -32.36 -25.30
CA ARG A 39 -17.46 -32.02 -26.72
C ARG A 39 -17.75 -30.55 -26.95
N GLY A 40 -18.38 -29.85 -26.01
CA GLY A 40 -18.55 -28.40 -26.08
C GLY A 40 -17.24 -27.66 -25.86
N ASN A 41 -16.44 -28.09 -24.87
CA ASN A 41 -15.30 -27.34 -24.35
C ASN A 41 -13.93 -27.85 -24.82
N PHE A 42 -13.83 -29.09 -25.31
CA PHE A 42 -12.58 -29.79 -25.66
C PHE A 42 -12.65 -30.42 -27.07
N MET A 43 -13.24 -29.71 -28.03
CA MET A 43 -13.55 -30.16 -29.40
C MET A 43 -12.40 -30.73 -30.26
N THR A 44 -11.16 -30.82 -29.78
CA THR A 44 -9.98 -31.28 -30.55
C THR A 44 -9.49 -32.67 -30.24
N CYS A 45 -9.86 -33.24 -29.10
CA CYS A 45 -9.21 -34.46 -28.65
C CYS A 45 -10.25 -35.58 -28.63
N ASP A 46 -9.96 -36.68 -29.33
CA ASP A 46 -10.69 -37.94 -29.26
C ASP A 46 -10.55 -38.58 -27.86
N LEU A 47 -10.93 -37.83 -26.82
CA LEU A 47 -10.84 -38.21 -25.41
C LEU A 47 -12.19 -38.73 -24.96
N THR A 48 -12.15 -39.85 -24.26
CA THR A 48 -13.30 -40.45 -23.62
C THR A 48 -13.07 -40.39 -22.11
N PRO A 49 -13.94 -39.71 -21.34
CA PRO A 49 -13.83 -39.71 -19.89
C PRO A 49 -14.25 -41.08 -19.35
N VAL A 50 -13.37 -41.73 -18.60
CA VAL A 50 -13.66 -42.99 -17.91
C VAL A 50 -13.66 -42.73 -16.41
N LEU A 51 -14.79 -42.91 -15.74
CA LEU A 51 -14.87 -42.69 -14.30
C LEU A 51 -13.88 -43.62 -13.58
N SER A 52 -12.92 -43.05 -12.85
CA SER A 52 -11.96 -43.80 -12.05
C SER A 52 -12.50 -44.06 -10.65
N HIS A 53 -12.94 -42.99 -9.96
CA HIS A 53 -13.48 -43.05 -8.61
C HIS A 53 -14.16 -41.73 -8.22
N LEU A 54 -14.90 -41.76 -7.11
CA LEU A 54 -15.30 -40.56 -6.36
C LEU A 54 -14.32 -40.34 -5.21
N ALA A 55 -13.79 -39.12 -5.12
CA ALA A 55 -12.95 -38.65 -4.03
C ALA A 55 -13.79 -37.80 -3.08
N VAL A 56 -13.84 -38.17 -1.80
CA VAL A 56 -14.56 -37.47 -0.73
C VAL A 56 -13.55 -36.97 0.30
N ALA A 57 -13.24 -35.69 0.23
CA ALA A 57 -12.34 -35.02 1.15
C ALA A 57 -13.09 -34.47 2.37
N SER A 58 -12.46 -34.55 3.53
CA SER A 58 -12.99 -34.09 4.81
C SER A 58 -11.83 -33.71 5.75
N ALA A 59 -12.14 -33.23 6.95
CA ALA A 59 -11.11 -32.93 7.95
C ALA A 59 -10.25 -34.14 8.34
N SER A 60 -10.75 -35.37 8.16
CA SER A 60 -10.03 -36.60 8.46
C SER A 60 -9.53 -37.34 7.21
N SER A 61 -9.81 -36.86 6.00
CA SER A 61 -9.46 -37.54 4.76
C SER A 61 -8.98 -36.59 3.65
N ALA A 62 -7.82 -36.90 3.07
CA ALA A 62 -7.29 -36.27 1.87
C ALA A 62 -7.25 -37.32 0.74
N PRO A 63 -8.34 -37.50 -0.02
CA PRO A 63 -8.43 -38.52 -1.04
C PRO A 63 -7.47 -38.23 -2.19
N ARG A 64 -7.04 -39.29 -2.87
CA ARG A 64 -6.26 -39.19 -4.11
C ARG A 64 -7.13 -38.50 -5.19
N LEU A 65 -6.53 -37.57 -5.94
CA LEU A 65 -7.20 -36.85 -7.04
C LEU A 65 -6.73 -37.25 -8.43
N THR A 66 -5.78 -38.18 -8.51
CA THR A 66 -5.32 -38.76 -9.78
C THR A 66 -6.01 -40.10 -10.01
N PRO A 67 -6.32 -40.48 -11.26
CA PRO A 67 -6.91 -41.77 -11.57
C PRO A 67 -6.17 -42.92 -10.89
N THR A 68 -6.91 -43.83 -10.24
CA THR A 68 -6.33 -44.95 -9.49
C THR A 68 -5.71 -45.98 -10.44
N LEU A 69 -6.32 -46.12 -11.62
CA LEU A 69 -5.89 -46.96 -12.73
C LEU A 69 -5.92 -46.09 -13.98
N SER A 70 -4.74 -45.69 -14.46
CA SER A 70 -4.62 -44.96 -15.72
C SER A 70 -4.60 -45.97 -16.87
N ALA A 71 -5.42 -45.75 -17.89
CA ALA A 71 -5.36 -46.51 -19.12
C ALA A 71 -4.02 -46.27 -19.84
N PRO A 72 -3.52 -47.22 -20.67
CA PRO A 72 -2.30 -47.05 -21.45
C PRO A 72 -2.30 -45.79 -22.33
N ASN A 73 -3.51 -45.36 -22.72
CA ASN A 73 -3.83 -44.18 -23.50
C ASN A 73 -4.47 -43.07 -22.64
N SER A 74 -4.08 -42.95 -21.37
CA SER A 74 -4.44 -41.82 -20.50
C SER A 74 -3.69 -40.55 -20.91
N PHE A 75 -4.45 -39.54 -21.33
CA PHE A 75 -3.97 -38.18 -21.61
C PHE A 75 -3.84 -37.35 -20.32
N GLY A 76 -4.68 -37.65 -19.33
CA GLY A 76 -4.78 -36.87 -18.12
C GLY A 76 -6.00 -37.21 -17.28
N ALA A 77 -6.44 -36.28 -16.45
CA ALA A 77 -7.60 -36.44 -15.59
C ALA A 77 -8.64 -35.35 -15.84
N LEU A 78 -9.92 -35.70 -15.76
CA LEU A 78 -11.01 -34.74 -15.64
C LEU A 78 -11.55 -34.81 -14.22
N LEU A 79 -11.59 -33.67 -13.54
CA LEU A 79 -12.11 -33.52 -12.20
C LEU A 79 -13.43 -32.78 -12.29
N VAL A 80 -14.45 -33.35 -11.65
CA VAL A 80 -15.77 -32.74 -11.51
C VAL A 80 -16.03 -32.53 -10.03
N VAL A 81 -15.84 -31.31 -9.56
CA VAL A 81 -16.13 -30.92 -8.18
C VAL A 81 -17.62 -30.67 -8.06
N MET A 82 -18.27 -31.44 -7.20
CA MET A 82 -19.71 -31.34 -6.96
C MET A 82 -20.03 -30.15 -6.05
N PRO A 83 -21.21 -29.52 -6.18
CA PRO A 83 -21.61 -28.42 -5.31
C PRO A 83 -21.85 -28.93 -3.89
N THR A 84 -20.88 -28.69 -3.00
CA THR A 84 -20.96 -29.04 -1.57
C THR A 84 -20.54 -27.86 -0.70
N SER A 85 -21.16 -27.70 0.47
CA SER A 85 -20.76 -26.69 1.46
C SER A 85 -19.54 -27.17 2.24
N HIS A 86 -18.43 -26.43 2.13
CA HIS A 86 -17.16 -26.76 2.75
C HIS A 86 -16.31 -25.52 3.04
N ARG A 87 -15.30 -25.67 3.90
CA ARG A 87 -14.23 -24.68 4.14
C ARG A 87 -12.88 -25.36 3.94
N GLY A 88 -11.96 -24.72 3.22
CA GLY A 88 -10.72 -25.36 2.77
C GLY A 88 -10.95 -26.21 1.51
N GLY A 89 -10.14 -27.22 1.24
CA GLY A 89 -10.38 -28.15 0.13
C GLY A 89 -10.10 -27.60 -1.28
N GLN A 90 -9.36 -26.50 -1.40
CA GLN A 90 -9.05 -25.88 -2.68
C GLN A 90 -8.16 -26.81 -3.50
N VAL A 91 -8.63 -27.20 -4.68
CA VAL A 91 -7.87 -28.01 -5.62
C VAL A 91 -6.92 -27.11 -6.39
N THR A 92 -5.66 -27.51 -6.49
CA THR A 92 -4.61 -26.78 -7.21
C THR A 92 -3.91 -27.72 -8.17
N PHE A 93 -3.70 -27.29 -9.41
CA PHE A 93 -3.06 -28.08 -10.45
C PHE A 93 -1.67 -27.54 -10.72
N ASN A 94 -0.65 -28.40 -10.59
CA ASN A 94 0.73 -28.03 -10.81
C ASN A 94 1.38 -28.78 -11.96
N VAL A 95 1.84 -28.09 -13.00
CA VAL A 95 2.58 -28.69 -14.13
C VAL A 95 3.89 -27.93 -14.26
N LYS A 96 5.07 -28.57 -14.26
CA LYS A 96 6.37 -27.89 -14.49
C LYS A 96 6.60 -26.58 -13.69
N GLY A 97 6.08 -26.47 -12.46
CA GLY A 97 6.20 -25.26 -11.62
C GLY A 97 5.08 -24.22 -11.81
N PHE A 98 4.10 -24.50 -12.66
CA PHE A 98 2.85 -23.77 -12.83
C PHE A 98 1.88 -24.21 -11.73
N SER A 99 0.99 -23.34 -11.25
CA SER A 99 0.05 -23.66 -10.16
C SER A 99 -1.27 -22.92 -10.37
N THR A 100 -2.31 -23.64 -10.76
CA THR A 100 -3.63 -23.06 -11.04
C THR A 100 -4.67 -23.56 -10.02
N PRO A 101 -5.26 -22.68 -9.19
CA PRO A 101 -6.35 -23.07 -8.31
C PRO A 101 -7.64 -23.26 -9.10
N MET A 102 -8.41 -24.28 -8.74
CA MET A 102 -9.76 -24.49 -9.23
C MET A 102 -10.76 -23.68 -8.40
N ALA A 103 -11.55 -22.84 -9.05
CA ALA A 103 -12.68 -22.18 -8.40
C ALA A 103 -13.83 -23.17 -8.21
N ALA A 104 -14.06 -23.60 -6.98
CA ALA A 104 -15.24 -24.38 -6.61
C ALA A 104 -16.35 -23.44 -6.14
N ILE A 105 -17.53 -23.55 -6.75
CA ILE A 105 -18.70 -22.74 -6.39
C ILE A 105 -19.66 -23.65 -5.62
N ALA A 106 -20.21 -23.17 -4.50
CA ALA A 106 -21.09 -23.99 -3.65
C ALA A 106 -22.42 -24.39 -4.34
N THR A 107 -22.81 -23.71 -5.42
CA THR A 107 -24.11 -23.86 -6.08
C THR A 107 -24.05 -24.55 -7.43
N SER A 108 -22.86 -24.75 -8.01
CA SER A 108 -22.69 -25.37 -9.32
C SER A 108 -21.52 -26.34 -9.31
N ALA A 109 -21.57 -27.34 -10.19
CA ALA A 109 -20.44 -28.23 -10.41
C ALA A 109 -19.35 -27.46 -11.17
N SER A 110 -18.10 -27.62 -10.73
CA SER A 110 -16.93 -27.07 -11.40
C SER A 110 -16.14 -28.20 -12.06
N TYR A 111 -15.54 -27.93 -13.22
CA TYR A 111 -14.83 -28.93 -14.02
C TYR A 111 -13.40 -28.48 -14.31
N ALA A 112 -12.45 -29.41 -14.30
CA ALA A 112 -11.08 -29.15 -14.71
C ALA A 112 -10.52 -30.36 -15.46
N ALA A 113 -10.04 -30.16 -16.69
CA ALA A 113 -9.27 -31.15 -17.40
C ALA A 113 -7.78 -30.84 -17.21
N VAL A 114 -7.01 -31.86 -16.85
CA VAL A 114 -5.65 -31.72 -16.38
C VAL A 114 -4.77 -32.71 -17.11
N HIS A 115 -3.66 -32.24 -17.68
CA HIS A 115 -2.69 -33.09 -18.36
C HIS A 115 -2.04 -34.10 -17.40
N ARG A 116 -1.69 -35.30 -17.88
CA ARG A 116 -1.10 -36.38 -17.04
C ARG A 116 0.19 -35.99 -16.31
N GLY A 117 0.93 -35.02 -16.84
CA GLY A 117 2.14 -34.48 -16.22
C GLY A 117 1.88 -33.52 -15.07
N ALA A 118 0.62 -33.22 -14.76
CA ALA A 118 0.26 -32.37 -13.64
C ALA A 118 0.23 -33.13 -12.32
N THR A 119 0.73 -32.49 -11.28
CA THR A 119 0.45 -32.83 -9.89
C THR A 119 -0.84 -32.16 -9.48
N ILE A 120 -1.76 -32.91 -8.88
CA ILE A 120 -3.04 -32.37 -8.38
C ILE A 120 -2.96 -32.37 -6.86
N LEU A 121 -3.07 -31.18 -6.27
CA LEU A 121 -3.04 -30.97 -4.82
C LEU A 121 -4.40 -30.49 -4.33
N MET A 122 -4.74 -30.80 -3.08
CA MET A 122 -5.90 -30.24 -2.40
C MET A 122 -5.47 -29.68 -1.05
N SER A 123 -5.86 -28.45 -0.73
CA SER A 123 -5.65 -27.92 0.62
C SER A 123 -6.53 -28.68 1.63
N PRO A 124 -6.12 -28.76 2.91
CA PRO A 124 -6.91 -29.46 3.92
C PRO A 124 -8.34 -28.92 4.01
N VAL A 125 -9.32 -29.82 4.09
CA VAL A 125 -10.71 -29.46 4.39
C VAL A 125 -10.82 -29.21 5.89
N THR A 126 -11.23 -28.01 6.29
CA THR A 126 -11.34 -27.63 7.71
C THR A 126 -12.77 -27.77 8.22
N ALA A 127 -13.76 -27.73 7.33
CA ALA A 127 -15.17 -28.00 7.66
C ALA A 127 -15.94 -28.53 6.44
N GLY A 128 -16.93 -29.39 6.67
CA GLY A 128 -17.75 -29.97 5.61
C GLY A 128 -17.05 -31.08 4.83
N HIS A 129 -17.47 -31.28 3.58
CA HIS A 129 -16.91 -32.29 2.68
C HIS A 129 -16.80 -31.76 1.26
N VAL A 130 -15.77 -32.18 0.52
CA VAL A 130 -15.62 -31.93 -0.91
C VAL A 130 -15.77 -33.24 -1.65
N VAL A 131 -16.72 -33.31 -2.58
CA VAL A 131 -16.94 -34.49 -3.41
C VAL A 131 -16.47 -34.21 -4.83
N ILE A 132 -15.55 -35.01 -5.32
CA ILE A 132 -14.94 -34.86 -6.65
C ILE A 132 -15.06 -36.17 -7.40
N ALA A 133 -15.69 -36.15 -8.57
CA ALA A 133 -15.60 -37.27 -9.49
C ALA A 133 -14.33 -37.14 -10.33
N VAL A 134 -13.48 -38.16 -10.25
CA VAL A 134 -12.20 -38.22 -10.95
C VAL A 134 -12.35 -39.17 -12.13
N PHE A 135 -12.20 -38.63 -13.33
CA PHE A 135 -12.22 -39.36 -14.59
C PHE A 135 -10.81 -39.45 -15.16
N ASP A 136 -10.47 -40.59 -15.72
CA ASP A 136 -9.32 -40.73 -16.61
C ASP A 136 -9.72 -40.24 -18.01
N LEU A 137 -8.94 -39.34 -18.60
CA LEU A 137 -9.18 -38.84 -19.95
C LEU A 137 -8.42 -39.72 -20.94
N VAL A 138 -9.13 -40.64 -21.58
CA VAL A 138 -8.52 -41.70 -22.39
C VAL A 138 -8.63 -41.36 -23.87
N GLY A 139 -7.50 -41.24 -24.57
CA GLY A 139 -7.48 -41.00 -26.02
C GLY A 139 -7.84 -42.25 -26.82
N LYS A 140 -8.58 -42.12 -27.93
CA LYS A 140 -8.89 -43.27 -28.81
C LYS A 140 -7.66 -43.89 -29.49
N ARG A 141 -6.53 -43.18 -29.53
CA ARG A 141 -5.26 -43.63 -30.09
C ARG A 141 -4.21 -43.83 -28.99
N PRO A 142 -3.33 -44.84 -29.09
CA PRO A 142 -2.23 -45.05 -28.15
C PRO A 142 -1.28 -43.84 -28.12
N LEU A 143 -0.79 -43.53 -26.92
CA LEU A 143 -0.11 -42.29 -26.54
C LEU A 143 1.43 -42.36 -26.66
N ASP A 144 1.94 -43.19 -27.57
CA ASP A 144 3.39 -43.31 -27.82
C ASP A 144 4.04 -41.96 -28.22
N GLU A 145 3.20 -40.95 -28.51
CA GLU A 145 3.54 -39.55 -28.74
C GLU A 145 2.63 -38.61 -27.93
N ALA A 146 2.51 -38.75 -26.61
CA ALA A 146 1.88 -37.70 -25.81
C ALA A 146 2.64 -36.38 -26.04
N PRO A 147 2.06 -35.37 -26.70
CA PRO A 147 2.81 -34.15 -26.92
C PRO A 147 3.07 -33.53 -25.53
N PRO A 148 4.28 -33.02 -25.25
CA PRO A 148 4.45 -32.04 -24.18
C PRO A 148 3.44 -30.88 -24.34
N LEU A 149 3.41 -29.91 -23.41
CA LEU A 149 2.89 -28.57 -23.77
C LEU A 149 3.43 -28.27 -25.17
N SER A 150 2.53 -27.96 -26.12
CA SER A 150 2.92 -28.06 -27.54
C SER A 150 4.21 -27.24 -27.75
N PRO A 151 5.21 -27.75 -28.48
CA PRO A 151 6.47 -27.04 -28.67
C PRO A 151 6.26 -25.57 -29.09
N GLU A 152 5.17 -25.29 -29.79
CA GLU A 152 4.71 -23.96 -30.16
C GLU A 152 4.29 -23.10 -28.96
N PHE A 153 3.59 -23.67 -27.96
CA PHE A 153 3.27 -22.96 -26.71
C PHE A 153 4.54 -22.61 -25.92
N GLU A 154 5.45 -23.56 -25.75
CA GLU A 154 6.73 -23.30 -25.06
C GLU A 154 7.57 -22.26 -25.80
N ALA A 155 7.63 -22.34 -27.13
CA ALA A 155 8.28 -21.33 -27.96
C ALA A 155 7.60 -19.95 -27.85
N THR A 156 6.26 -19.91 -27.74
CA THR A 156 5.51 -18.66 -27.56
C THR A 156 5.81 -18.03 -26.20
N VAL A 157 5.83 -18.83 -25.12
CA VAL A 157 6.20 -18.35 -23.78
C VAL A 157 7.63 -17.80 -23.79
N ALA A 158 8.59 -18.51 -24.40
CA ALA A 158 9.97 -18.04 -24.54
C ALA A 158 10.04 -16.72 -25.32
N ALA A 159 9.33 -16.62 -26.46
CA ALA A 159 9.29 -15.40 -27.26
C ALA A 159 8.65 -14.22 -26.51
N LEU A 160 7.64 -14.46 -25.67
CA LEU A 160 7.05 -13.45 -24.80
C LEU A 160 8.05 -12.97 -23.73
N VAL A 161 8.80 -13.88 -23.12
CA VAL A 161 9.86 -13.53 -22.16
C VAL A 161 10.95 -12.68 -22.83
N ASP A 162 11.40 -13.07 -24.02
CA ASP A 162 12.36 -12.29 -24.80
C ASP A 162 11.81 -10.90 -25.17
N ALA A 163 10.53 -10.82 -25.56
CA ALA A 163 9.86 -9.57 -25.89
C ALA A 163 9.71 -8.64 -24.67
N ALA A 164 9.46 -9.18 -23.48
CA ALA A 164 9.39 -8.40 -22.24
C ALA A 164 10.76 -7.84 -21.80
N ALA A 165 11.85 -8.55 -22.14
CA ALA A 165 13.21 -8.11 -21.86
C ALA A 165 13.73 -7.07 -22.87
N ALA A 166 13.15 -7.00 -24.07
CA ALA A 166 13.50 -6.02 -25.07
C ALA A 166 12.95 -4.63 -24.69
N PRO A 167 13.62 -3.53 -25.08
CA PRO A 167 13.07 -2.19 -24.94
C PRO A 167 11.72 -2.09 -25.66
N ALA A 168 10.63 -1.97 -24.89
CA ALA A 168 9.30 -1.89 -25.46
C ALA A 168 9.02 -0.45 -25.92
N ALA A 169 8.58 -0.30 -27.17
CA ALA A 169 8.10 1.00 -27.68
C ALA A 169 6.80 1.46 -27.00
N HIS A 170 6.05 0.51 -26.42
CA HIS A 170 4.75 0.76 -25.80
C HIS A 170 4.73 0.14 -24.39
N SER A 171 4.22 0.91 -23.42
CA SER A 171 4.02 0.42 -22.05
C SER A 171 2.84 -0.53 -21.92
N MET A 172 1.92 -0.55 -22.89
CA MET A 172 0.68 -1.31 -22.84
C MET A 172 0.26 -1.73 -24.26
N ILE A 173 -0.23 -2.95 -24.42
CA ILE A 173 -0.60 -3.52 -25.73
C ILE A 173 -1.99 -4.14 -25.63
N GLY A 174 -2.85 -3.82 -26.58
CA GLY A 174 -4.16 -4.45 -26.74
C GLY A 174 -4.11 -5.71 -27.60
N PHE A 175 -5.02 -6.62 -27.33
CA PHE A 175 -5.31 -7.78 -28.16
C PHE A 175 -6.83 -7.89 -28.29
N ALA A 176 -7.31 -7.70 -29.52
CA ALA A 176 -8.74 -7.74 -29.78
C ALA A 176 -9.25 -9.17 -29.66
N VAL A 177 -10.22 -9.37 -28.78
CA VAL A 177 -10.93 -10.64 -28.64
C VAL A 177 -12.10 -10.63 -29.61
N ARG A 178 -12.40 -11.77 -30.24
CA ARG A 178 -13.57 -11.88 -31.11
C ARG A 178 -14.86 -11.59 -30.33
N PRO A 179 -15.75 -10.72 -30.85
CA PRO A 179 -16.94 -10.28 -30.16
C PRO A 179 -18.03 -11.35 -30.23
N GLU A 180 -17.92 -12.37 -29.38
CA GLU A 180 -18.96 -13.37 -29.19
C GLU A 180 -19.36 -13.37 -27.71
N VAL A 181 -20.35 -12.52 -27.37
CA VAL A 181 -21.02 -12.39 -26.05
C VAL A 181 -20.24 -11.54 -25.02
N ASP A 182 -20.91 -11.04 -23.98
CA ASP A 182 -20.30 -10.36 -22.82
C ASP A 182 -19.37 -11.35 -22.09
N LEU A 183 -18.08 -11.35 -22.44
CA LEU A 183 -17.10 -12.30 -21.92
C LEU A 183 -16.54 -11.82 -20.58
N GLY A 184 -16.58 -12.67 -19.56
CA GLY A 184 -15.62 -12.62 -18.46
C GLY A 184 -14.33 -13.38 -18.81
N PHE A 185 -13.27 -13.26 -18.01
CA PHE A 185 -12.04 -14.05 -18.21
C PHE A 185 -12.28 -15.55 -18.28
N PHE A 186 -13.24 -16.05 -17.50
CA PHE A 186 -13.62 -17.46 -17.49
C PHE A 186 -14.19 -17.91 -18.84
N ASP A 187 -14.85 -17.01 -19.57
CA ASP A 187 -15.48 -17.32 -20.86
C ASP A 187 -14.46 -17.31 -22.01
N LEU A 188 -13.39 -16.50 -21.91
CA LEU A 188 -12.31 -16.45 -22.92
C LEU A 188 -11.62 -17.80 -23.13
N SER A 189 -11.44 -18.57 -22.06
CA SER A 189 -10.88 -19.92 -22.11
C SER A 189 -11.75 -20.91 -22.90
N HIS A 190 -13.02 -20.59 -23.14
CA HIS A 190 -14.00 -21.52 -23.71
C HIS A 190 -14.43 -21.17 -25.15
N HIS A 191 -14.35 -19.91 -25.58
CA HIS A 191 -14.94 -19.47 -26.84
C HIS A 191 -13.99 -19.44 -28.05
N THR A 192 -12.72 -19.09 -27.87
CA THR A 192 -11.76 -19.03 -29.00
C THR A 192 -10.43 -19.69 -28.62
N ARG A 193 -10.11 -20.82 -29.28
CA ARG A 193 -8.92 -21.63 -28.98
C ARG A 193 -7.61 -20.83 -29.04
N HIS A 194 -7.53 -19.84 -29.91
CA HIS A 194 -6.32 -19.03 -30.09
C HIS A 194 -6.18 -17.97 -29.00
N ASP A 195 -7.25 -17.26 -28.65
CA ASP A 195 -7.18 -16.19 -27.65
C ASP A 195 -6.94 -16.78 -26.25
N GLY A 196 -7.59 -17.90 -25.93
CA GLY A 196 -7.33 -18.63 -24.68
C GLY A 196 -5.91 -19.18 -24.57
N ALA A 197 -5.35 -19.71 -25.67
CA ALA A 197 -3.96 -20.19 -25.69
C ALA A 197 -2.95 -19.03 -25.55
N PHE A 198 -3.23 -17.89 -26.18
CA PHE A 198 -2.39 -16.70 -26.05
C PHE A 198 -2.47 -16.09 -24.64
N LEU A 199 -3.67 -15.98 -24.05
CA LEU A 199 -3.85 -15.58 -22.65
C LEU A 199 -3.09 -16.51 -21.71
N ALA A 200 -3.19 -17.83 -21.93
CA ALA A 200 -2.43 -18.81 -21.15
C ALA A 200 -0.91 -18.59 -21.29
N ALA A 201 -0.41 -18.29 -22.50
CA ALA A 201 1.00 -18.03 -22.72
C ALA A 201 1.47 -16.72 -22.05
N LEU A 202 0.65 -15.67 -22.07
CA LEU A 202 0.91 -14.41 -21.34
C LEU A 202 1.02 -14.64 -19.85
N LEU A 203 0.04 -15.33 -19.26
CA LEU A 203 0.05 -15.66 -17.83
C LEU A 203 1.23 -16.56 -17.47
N GLU A 204 1.58 -17.49 -18.36
CA GLU A 204 2.67 -18.43 -18.15
C GLU A 204 4.06 -17.79 -18.22
N SER A 205 4.20 -16.74 -19.02
CA SER A 205 5.46 -16.00 -19.09
C SER A 205 5.84 -15.37 -17.74
N LYS A 206 4.86 -15.09 -16.86
CA LYS A 206 5.00 -14.41 -15.55
C LYS A 206 5.70 -13.05 -15.61
N VAL A 207 5.92 -12.53 -16.81
CA VAL A 207 6.54 -11.23 -17.06
C VAL A 207 5.54 -10.22 -17.64
N PHE A 208 4.28 -10.62 -17.82
CA PHE A 208 3.19 -9.74 -18.22
C PHE A 208 2.07 -9.72 -17.18
N ASP A 209 1.57 -8.54 -16.91
CA ASP A 209 0.25 -8.37 -16.30
C ASP A 209 -0.80 -8.36 -17.41
N VAL A 210 -2.00 -8.84 -17.09
CA VAL A 210 -3.10 -8.98 -18.04
C VAL A 210 -4.40 -8.48 -17.43
N ALA A 211 -5.13 -7.68 -18.19
CA ALA A 211 -6.45 -7.17 -17.88
C ALA A 211 -7.44 -7.48 -19.02
N LEU A 212 -8.70 -7.68 -18.66
CA LEU A 212 -9.81 -7.69 -19.60
C LEU A 212 -10.49 -6.34 -19.48
N VAL A 213 -10.48 -5.57 -20.55
CA VAL A 213 -10.90 -4.18 -20.52
C VAL A 213 -12.04 -3.92 -21.48
N VAL A 214 -12.82 -2.93 -21.13
CA VAL A 214 -13.87 -2.37 -21.95
C VAL A 214 -13.39 -1.02 -22.45
N MET A 215 -13.38 -0.84 -23.78
CA MET A 215 -12.88 0.35 -24.43
C MET A 215 -13.94 1.06 -25.26
N ARG A 216 -13.69 2.36 -25.50
CA ARG A 216 -14.42 3.17 -26.48
C ARG A 216 -13.47 3.92 -27.41
N PRO A 217 -13.88 4.21 -28.66
CA PRO A 217 -13.26 5.28 -29.45
C PRO A 217 -13.40 6.61 -28.71
N CYS A 218 -12.39 7.47 -28.79
CA CYS A 218 -12.58 8.86 -28.35
C CYS A 218 -13.31 9.65 -29.43
N ASP A 219 -14.32 10.42 -29.01
CA ASP A 219 -15.35 11.01 -29.87
C ASP A 219 -14.85 12.17 -30.78
N GLU A 220 -13.59 12.61 -30.65
CA GLU A 220 -13.12 13.87 -31.23
C GLU A 220 -12.22 13.74 -32.47
N VAL A 221 -11.71 12.55 -32.81
CA VAL A 221 -10.73 12.40 -33.91
C VAL A 221 -11.01 11.16 -34.77
N GLU A 222 -10.98 11.32 -36.09
CA GLU A 222 -11.01 10.19 -37.04
C GLU A 222 -9.69 9.40 -36.87
N ASN A 223 -9.78 8.14 -36.41
CA ASN A 223 -8.67 7.33 -35.86
C ASN A 223 -8.20 7.71 -34.44
N ALA A 224 -9.09 8.23 -33.59
CA ALA A 224 -8.75 8.48 -32.20
C ALA A 224 -8.27 7.19 -31.50
N PRO A 225 -7.29 7.29 -30.58
CA PRO A 225 -6.87 6.14 -29.80
C PRO A 225 -8.03 5.61 -28.95
N LEU A 226 -7.99 4.32 -28.62
CA LEU A 226 -9.02 3.69 -27.80
C LEU A 226 -8.75 4.00 -26.32
N GLU A 227 -9.75 4.52 -25.63
CA GLU A 227 -9.70 4.83 -24.20
C GLU A 227 -10.25 3.64 -23.40
N ILE A 228 -9.55 3.26 -22.34
CA ILE A 228 -9.99 2.27 -21.37
C ILE A 228 -11.07 2.88 -20.46
N LEU A 229 -12.29 2.37 -20.52
CA LEU A 229 -13.39 2.82 -19.66
C LEU A 229 -13.35 2.17 -18.28
N HIS A 230 -13.21 0.84 -18.28
CA HIS A 230 -13.11 0.02 -17.09
C HIS A 230 -12.52 -1.34 -17.49
N GLY A 231 -12.14 -2.14 -16.50
CA GLY A 231 -11.69 -3.50 -16.75
C GLY A 231 -11.59 -4.29 -15.47
N THR A 232 -11.08 -5.50 -15.60
CA THR A 232 -10.76 -6.39 -14.48
C THR A 232 -9.35 -6.95 -14.69
N MET A 233 -8.53 -6.97 -13.65
CA MET A 233 -7.22 -7.65 -13.67
C MET A 233 -7.42 -9.16 -13.66
N HIS A 234 -6.52 -9.91 -14.30
CA HIS A 234 -6.58 -11.37 -14.24
C HIS A 234 -6.30 -11.85 -12.79
N PRO A 235 -7.15 -12.73 -12.20
CA PRO A 235 -7.01 -13.13 -10.79
C PRO A 235 -5.67 -13.79 -10.43
N ALA A 236 -5.01 -14.44 -11.40
CA ALA A 236 -3.71 -15.09 -11.19
C ALA A 236 -2.58 -14.12 -10.82
N LEU A 237 -2.74 -12.82 -11.06
CA LEU A 237 -1.74 -11.80 -10.74
C LEU A 237 -1.69 -11.45 -9.25
N GLY A 238 -2.70 -11.89 -8.47
CA GLY A 238 -2.80 -11.58 -7.04
C GLY A 238 -2.93 -10.09 -6.74
N LEU A 239 -3.34 -9.28 -7.72
CA LEU A 239 -3.55 -7.85 -7.57
C LEU A 239 -4.90 -7.57 -6.93
N ALA A 240 -5.00 -6.42 -6.25
CA ALA A 240 -6.27 -5.96 -5.69
C ALA A 240 -7.30 -5.74 -6.83
N PRO A 241 -8.59 -6.05 -6.63
CA PRO A 241 -9.61 -5.92 -7.68
C PRO A 241 -9.73 -4.51 -8.28
N ASP A 242 -9.35 -3.49 -7.51
CA ASP A 242 -9.39 -2.08 -7.88
C ASP A 242 -8.10 -1.55 -8.50
N ALA A 243 -7.04 -2.36 -8.59
CA ALA A 243 -5.80 -2.00 -9.28
C ALA A 243 -6.05 -1.46 -10.69
N MET A 244 -7.07 -1.98 -11.38
CA MET A 244 -7.45 -1.56 -12.73
C MET A 244 -7.91 -0.10 -12.84
N LYS A 245 -8.31 0.55 -11.73
CA LYS A 245 -8.69 1.96 -11.73
C LYS A 245 -7.57 2.87 -12.27
N GLY A 246 -6.31 2.50 -12.04
CA GLY A 246 -5.15 3.25 -12.54
C GLY A 246 -5.01 3.23 -14.07
N CYS A 247 -5.57 2.22 -14.74
CA CYS A 247 -5.63 2.17 -16.21
C CYS A 247 -6.85 2.89 -16.79
N CYS A 248 -7.86 3.20 -15.99
CA CYS A 248 -9.06 3.88 -16.52
C CYS A 248 -8.69 5.26 -17.06
N SER A 249 -9.32 5.64 -18.17
CA SER A 249 -8.98 6.85 -18.94
C SER A 249 -7.56 6.90 -19.51
N THR A 250 -6.85 5.77 -19.51
CA THR A 250 -5.60 5.61 -20.26
C THR A 250 -5.91 5.19 -21.69
N TRP A 251 -5.09 5.67 -22.61
CA TRP A 251 -5.16 5.38 -24.02
C TRP A 251 -4.32 4.17 -24.36
N LEU A 252 -4.85 3.28 -25.20
CA LEU A 252 -4.10 2.12 -25.64
C LEU A 252 -3.25 2.48 -26.87
N PRO A 253 -1.91 2.43 -26.78
CA PRO A 253 -1.03 2.96 -27.82
C PRO A 253 -0.87 2.01 -29.01
N ALA A 254 -1.13 0.72 -28.84
CA ALA A 254 -0.91 -0.30 -29.86
C ALA A 254 -1.81 -1.52 -29.69
N PHE A 255 -2.05 -2.24 -30.79
CA PHE A 255 -2.74 -3.52 -30.82
C PHE A 255 -1.85 -4.59 -31.46
N LEU A 256 -1.92 -5.80 -30.91
CA LEU A 256 -1.32 -7.00 -31.47
C LEU A 256 -2.31 -7.69 -32.42
N GLY A 257 -1.83 -8.01 -33.63
CA GLY A 257 -2.60 -8.71 -34.66
C GLY A 257 -3.21 -7.75 -35.70
N ASP A 258 -3.67 -8.33 -36.81
CA ASP A 258 -4.33 -7.62 -37.91
C ASP A 258 -5.80 -7.36 -37.54
N VAL A 259 -5.98 -6.53 -36.51
CA VAL A 259 -7.32 -6.11 -36.12
C VAL A 259 -7.75 -5.02 -37.09
N CYS A 260 -8.82 -5.28 -37.84
CA CYS A 260 -9.44 -4.28 -38.70
C CYS A 260 -9.79 -3.05 -37.84
N VAL A 261 -9.03 -1.96 -38.00
CA VAL A 261 -9.21 -0.71 -37.26
C VAL A 261 -10.63 -0.19 -37.47
N GLU A 262 -11.21 -0.40 -38.66
CA GLU A 262 -12.61 -0.04 -38.93
C GLU A 262 -13.60 -0.85 -38.10
N GLU A 263 -13.29 -2.11 -37.76
CA GLU A 263 -14.11 -2.85 -36.81
C GLU A 263 -13.97 -2.25 -35.42
N LEU A 264 -12.75 -1.97 -34.94
CA LEU A 264 -12.45 -1.32 -33.65
C LEU A 264 -13.13 0.05 -33.50
N ALA A 265 -13.20 0.83 -34.58
CA ALA A 265 -13.80 2.16 -34.61
C ALA A 265 -15.34 2.18 -34.61
N ARG A 266 -16.01 1.02 -34.74
CA ARG A 266 -17.48 0.99 -34.68
C ARG A 266 -17.94 1.44 -33.28
N PRO A 267 -19.03 2.22 -33.17
CA PRO A 267 -19.49 2.86 -31.91
C PRO A 267 -20.08 1.89 -30.87
N ARG A 268 -19.70 0.62 -30.90
CA ARG A 268 -20.06 -0.36 -29.89
C ARG A 268 -18.91 -0.50 -28.91
N VAL A 269 -19.25 -0.51 -27.63
CA VAL A 269 -18.36 -0.87 -26.53
C VAL A 269 -17.66 -2.19 -26.86
N LYS A 270 -16.32 -2.23 -26.72
CA LYS A 270 -15.51 -3.41 -27.07
C LYS A 270 -14.78 -3.96 -25.88
N THR A 271 -14.86 -5.27 -25.74
CA THR A 271 -14.05 -6.03 -24.80
C THR A 271 -12.75 -6.45 -25.47
N CYS A 272 -11.61 -6.16 -24.87
CA CYS A 272 -10.29 -6.61 -25.35
C CYS A 272 -9.42 -7.09 -24.19
N LEU A 273 -8.46 -7.94 -24.50
CA LEU A 273 -7.36 -8.22 -23.61
C LEU A 273 -6.36 -7.08 -23.71
N VAL A 274 -5.84 -6.63 -22.58
CA VAL A 274 -4.75 -5.67 -22.51
C VAL A 274 -3.68 -6.26 -21.62
N PHE A 275 -2.43 -6.14 -22.04
CA PHE A 275 -1.30 -6.65 -21.29
C PHE A 275 -0.11 -5.71 -21.39
N TRP A 276 0.77 -5.78 -20.39
CA TRP A 276 1.99 -4.98 -20.32
C TRP A 276 3.06 -5.74 -19.55
N PRO A 277 4.36 -5.51 -19.83
CA PRO A 277 5.44 -6.08 -19.04
C PRO A 277 5.25 -5.71 -17.56
N THR A 278 5.32 -6.66 -16.65
CA THR A 278 5.20 -6.42 -15.21
C THR A 278 6.25 -5.43 -14.70
N ALA A 279 7.41 -5.34 -15.37
CA ALA A 279 8.42 -4.30 -15.11
C ALA A 279 7.90 -2.87 -15.34
N HIS A 280 6.89 -2.69 -16.20
CA HIS A 280 6.27 -1.39 -16.52
C HIS A 280 4.94 -1.18 -15.79
N ARG A 281 4.69 -1.93 -14.70
CA ARG A 281 3.44 -1.88 -13.96
C ARG A 281 3.14 -0.46 -13.44
N SER A 282 4.15 0.31 -13.04
CA SER A 282 3.98 1.71 -12.60
C SER A 282 3.50 2.63 -13.71
N ARG A 283 3.95 2.44 -14.95
CA ARG A 283 3.44 3.19 -16.10
C ARG A 283 2.02 2.83 -16.48
N ALA A 284 1.65 1.56 -16.32
CA ALA A 284 0.33 1.07 -16.70
C ALA A 284 -0.74 1.37 -15.65
N LEU A 285 -0.44 1.09 -14.38
CA LEU A 285 -1.40 1.16 -13.27
C LEU A 285 -1.22 2.39 -12.36
N GLY A 286 -0.16 3.18 -12.54
CA GLY A 286 0.26 4.18 -11.58
C GLY A 286 1.29 3.63 -10.58
N ALA A 287 2.15 4.52 -10.10
CA ALA A 287 3.24 4.16 -9.19
C ALA A 287 2.73 3.58 -7.87
N ASP A 288 1.61 4.08 -7.36
CA ASP A 288 0.97 3.63 -6.12
C ASP A 288 0.57 2.15 -6.20
N VAL A 289 -0.21 1.77 -7.21
CA VAL A 289 -0.66 0.40 -7.41
C VAL A 289 0.53 -0.54 -7.65
N ALA A 290 1.54 -0.09 -8.40
CA ALA A 290 2.76 -0.85 -8.62
C ALA A 290 3.51 -1.12 -7.31
N VAL A 291 3.69 -0.10 -6.47
CA VAL A 291 4.36 -0.22 -5.17
C VAL A 291 3.60 -1.14 -4.22
N PHE A 292 2.27 -1.00 -4.10
CA PHE A 292 1.46 -1.88 -3.23
C PHE A 292 1.48 -3.34 -3.68
N SER A 293 1.78 -3.60 -4.96
CA SER A 293 1.83 -4.95 -5.52
C SER A 293 3.22 -5.57 -5.59
N LEU A 294 4.28 -4.88 -5.14
CA LEU A 294 5.65 -5.43 -5.15
C LEU A 294 5.75 -6.77 -4.40
N GLY A 295 5.00 -6.93 -3.32
CA GLY A 295 4.93 -8.16 -2.53
C GLY A 295 4.32 -9.36 -3.27
N SER A 296 3.56 -9.14 -4.35
CA SER A 296 3.01 -10.22 -5.18
C SER A 296 3.99 -10.71 -6.25
N ILE A 297 5.06 -9.96 -6.53
CA ILE A 297 6.07 -10.32 -7.53
C ILE A 297 7.09 -11.27 -6.89
N ALA A 298 7.00 -12.56 -7.21
CA ALA A 298 7.91 -13.57 -6.66
C ALA A 298 9.35 -13.47 -7.21
N ASP A 299 9.50 -13.04 -8.47
CA ASP A 299 10.80 -12.88 -9.11
C ASP A 299 11.50 -11.60 -8.63
N ALA A 300 12.72 -11.75 -8.09
CA ALA A 300 13.47 -10.63 -7.52
C ALA A 300 13.97 -9.64 -8.59
N GLY A 301 14.33 -10.11 -9.78
CA GLY A 301 14.78 -9.26 -10.89
C GLY A 301 13.64 -8.41 -11.43
N LEU A 302 12.47 -9.00 -11.63
CA LEU A 302 11.26 -8.31 -12.05
C LEU A 302 10.77 -7.32 -11.00
N ARG A 303 10.85 -7.69 -9.71
CA ARG A 303 10.52 -6.78 -8.60
C ARG A 303 11.44 -5.57 -8.60
N ARG A 304 12.75 -5.78 -8.79
CA ARG A 304 13.74 -4.70 -8.92
C ARG A 304 13.38 -3.77 -10.08
N GLN A 305 13.13 -4.31 -11.27
CA GLN A 305 12.79 -3.51 -12.46
C GLN A 305 11.51 -2.69 -12.24
N CYS A 306 10.49 -3.27 -11.59
CA CYS A 306 9.27 -2.56 -11.23
C CYS A 306 9.54 -1.40 -10.26
N VAL A 307 10.45 -1.56 -9.30
CA VAL A 307 10.88 -0.48 -8.40
C VAL A 307 11.66 0.61 -9.15
N GLU A 308 12.56 0.23 -10.06
CA GLU A 308 13.29 1.17 -10.91
C GLU A 308 12.33 2.00 -11.76
N ASP A 309 11.33 1.35 -12.38
CA ASP A 309 10.30 2.04 -13.16
C ASP A 309 9.45 2.98 -12.30
N ALA A 310 9.09 2.57 -11.08
CA ALA A 310 8.36 3.44 -10.16
C ALA A 310 9.17 4.70 -9.79
N LEU A 311 10.49 4.55 -9.57
CA LEU A 311 11.39 5.68 -9.31
C LEU A 311 11.56 6.57 -10.55
N ASP A 312 11.64 6.00 -11.75
CA ASP A 312 11.72 6.75 -13.00
C ASP A 312 10.45 7.59 -13.22
N VAL A 313 9.27 7.00 -12.98
CA VAL A 313 7.98 7.72 -13.04
C VAL A 313 7.94 8.85 -12.03
N MET A 314 8.38 8.61 -10.79
CA MET A 314 8.46 9.67 -9.77
C MET A 314 9.40 10.80 -10.16
N ASP A 315 10.58 10.49 -10.71
CA ASP A 315 11.57 11.49 -11.12
C ASP A 315 11.07 12.37 -12.29
N HIS A 316 10.02 11.95 -13.01
CA HIS A 316 9.45 12.67 -14.16
C HIS A 316 8.09 13.31 -13.88
N THR A 317 7.47 12.98 -12.76
CA THR A 317 6.14 13.46 -12.38
C THR A 317 6.29 14.63 -11.41
N ALA A 318 5.48 15.68 -11.57
CA ALA A 318 5.56 16.81 -10.65
C ALA A 318 5.23 16.33 -9.23
N PRO A 319 6.01 16.70 -8.19
CA PRO A 319 5.78 16.22 -6.82
C PRO A 319 4.34 16.44 -6.31
N GLN A 320 3.65 17.46 -6.82
CA GLN A 320 2.28 17.80 -6.41
C GLN A 320 1.24 16.74 -6.83
N ASP A 321 1.50 15.99 -7.90
CA ASP A 321 0.55 15.01 -8.43
C ASP A 321 0.43 13.75 -7.56
N PHE A 322 1.42 13.50 -6.68
CA PHE A 322 1.41 12.35 -5.77
C PHE A 322 0.69 12.59 -4.46
N LEU A 323 0.38 13.84 -4.11
CA LEU A 323 0.21 14.21 -2.71
C LEU A 323 -1.10 14.83 -2.29
N CYS A 324 -1.97 15.24 -3.22
CA CYS A 324 -3.09 16.08 -2.81
C CYS A 324 -4.42 15.86 -3.52
N ASP A 325 -4.50 15.14 -4.63
CA ASP A 325 -5.80 14.87 -5.23
C ASP A 325 -6.29 13.49 -4.81
N GLY A 326 -7.35 13.49 -4.01
CA GLY A 326 -8.00 12.30 -3.47
C GLY A 326 -8.27 11.25 -4.54
N LEU A 327 -7.34 10.31 -4.69
CA LEU A 327 -7.51 9.05 -5.40
C LEU A 327 -8.50 8.19 -4.61
N GLY A 328 -9.75 8.61 -4.64
CA GLY A 328 -10.93 7.88 -4.24
C GLY A 328 -11.03 7.49 -2.77
N PRO A 329 -12.21 7.01 -2.35
CA PRO A 329 -12.41 6.33 -1.09
C PRO A 329 -11.68 4.98 -1.15
N TYR A 330 -10.35 4.98 -1.00
CA TYR A 330 -9.69 3.81 -0.45
C TYR A 330 -10.09 3.75 1.02
N ASP A 331 -11.23 3.08 1.24
CA ASP A 331 -11.90 2.91 2.52
C ASP A 331 -10.93 2.34 3.55
N GLY A 332 -10.41 3.22 4.41
CA GLY A 332 -9.85 2.88 5.72
C GLY A 332 -8.49 2.19 5.77
N ASN A 333 -7.94 1.68 4.67
CA ASN A 333 -6.69 0.92 4.68
C ASN A 333 -5.48 1.69 4.10
N GLY A 334 -5.62 3.01 3.94
CA GLY A 334 -4.67 3.96 3.33
C GLY A 334 -3.21 3.60 3.55
N GLY A 335 -2.68 2.79 2.63
CA GLY A 335 -1.27 2.43 2.63
C GLY A 335 -0.43 3.67 2.37
N CYS A 336 0.67 3.79 3.09
CA CYS A 336 1.61 4.87 2.85
C CYS A 336 2.49 4.48 1.66
N PHE A 337 2.34 5.17 0.54
CA PHE A 337 3.14 4.95 -0.67
C PHE A 337 4.65 4.91 -0.37
N PHE A 338 5.17 5.94 0.32
CA PHE A 338 6.60 6.03 0.64
C PHE A 338 7.09 4.92 1.58
N ARG A 339 6.24 4.44 2.50
CA ARG A 339 6.55 3.28 3.35
C ARG A 339 6.68 2.04 2.49
N ASP A 340 5.70 1.76 1.65
CA ASP A 340 5.65 0.51 0.90
C ASP A 340 6.73 0.49 -0.19
N LEU A 341 7.05 1.66 -0.79
CA LEU A 341 8.20 1.82 -1.67
C LEU A 341 9.52 1.62 -0.91
N GLY A 342 9.66 2.23 0.28
CA GLY A 342 10.83 2.03 1.14
C GLY A 342 11.02 0.57 1.57
N ARG A 343 9.94 -0.17 1.83
CA ARG A 343 10.00 -1.63 2.09
C ARG A 343 10.41 -2.39 0.84
N GLY A 344 9.79 -2.10 -0.30
CA GLY A 344 10.14 -2.72 -1.58
C GLY A 344 11.61 -2.53 -1.95
N LEU A 345 12.15 -1.33 -1.75
CA LEU A 345 13.57 -1.01 -1.95
C LEU A 345 14.49 -1.82 -1.03
N ASN A 346 14.14 -1.93 0.26
CA ASN A 346 14.88 -2.75 1.21
C ASN A 346 14.82 -4.24 0.85
N ASP A 347 13.66 -4.73 0.39
CA ASP A 347 13.45 -6.12 -0.01
C ASP A 347 14.19 -6.49 -1.30
N VAL A 348 14.39 -5.52 -2.21
CA VAL A 348 15.22 -5.68 -3.41
C VAL A 348 16.71 -5.84 -3.04
N GLY A 349 17.16 -5.25 -1.94
CA GLY A 349 18.53 -5.40 -1.48
C GLY A 349 19.55 -4.57 -2.28
N ASP A 350 19.14 -3.44 -2.85
CA ASP A 350 20.03 -2.51 -3.57
C ASP A 350 20.13 -1.15 -2.88
N GLY A 351 21.27 -0.87 -2.26
CA GLY A 351 21.55 0.41 -1.59
C GLY A 351 21.62 1.62 -2.52
N GLY A 352 21.94 1.43 -3.79
CA GLY A 352 21.93 2.49 -4.81
C GLY A 352 20.52 2.96 -5.14
N LEU A 353 19.55 2.04 -5.23
CA LEU A 353 18.14 2.40 -5.41
C LEU A 353 17.57 3.12 -4.18
N VAL A 354 17.94 2.66 -2.97
CA VAL A 354 17.60 3.38 -1.72
C VAL A 354 18.18 4.78 -1.72
N ALA A 355 19.47 4.92 -2.05
CA ALA A 355 20.13 6.22 -2.13
C ALA A 355 19.44 7.15 -3.12
N ARG A 356 19.14 6.67 -4.34
CA ARG A 356 18.39 7.41 -5.36
C ARG A 356 17.04 7.89 -4.84
N PHE A 357 16.28 7.00 -4.20
CA PHE A 357 14.97 7.34 -3.63
C PHE A 357 15.06 8.45 -2.58
N TRP A 358 16.03 8.37 -1.68
CA TRP A 358 16.26 9.38 -0.65
C TRP A 358 16.69 10.74 -1.21
N THR A 359 17.47 10.74 -2.29
CA THR A 359 17.94 11.98 -2.93
C THR A 359 16.85 12.68 -3.75
N SER A 360 15.95 11.93 -4.39
CA SER A 360 15.07 12.51 -5.41
C SER A 360 13.77 13.11 -4.87
N ASN A 361 13.07 12.49 -3.90
CA ASN A 361 11.61 12.66 -3.83
C ASN A 361 10.95 12.80 -2.44
N ILE A 362 11.67 13.16 -1.37
CA ILE A 362 11.14 13.08 0.01
C ILE A 362 10.90 14.45 0.67
N THR A 363 10.79 15.53 -0.11
CA THR A 363 10.44 16.85 0.44
C THR A 363 8.99 16.93 0.92
N GLN A 364 8.15 15.94 0.61
CA GLN A 364 6.70 16.03 0.78
C GLN A 364 6.05 14.78 1.40
N MET A 365 6.58 14.28 2.51
CA MET A 365 5.88 13.23 3.26
C MET A 365 4.64 13.78 4.02
N CYS A 366 3.65 12.92 4.29
CA CYS A 366 2.51 13.22 5.16
C CYS A 366 2.79 12.86 6.64
N ASP A 367 2.05 13.45 7.61
CA ASP A 367 2.22 13.20 9.07
C ASP A 367 2.10 11.73 9.43
N LYS A 368 1.05 11.12 8.88
CA LYS A 368 0.70 9.73 9.15
C LYS A 368 1.77 8.75 8.68
N ASP A 369 2.64 9.18 7.78
CA ASP A 369 3.62 8.35 7.09
C ASP A 369 4.99 8.34 7.77
N ARG A 370 5.19 9.21 8.77
CA ARG A 370 6.49 9.47 9.40
C ARG A 370 7.09 8.27 10.11
N SER A 371 6.36 7.69 11.06
CA SER A 371 6.85 6.55 11.84
C SER A 371 7.12 5.35 10.95
N LEU A 372 6.28 5.20 9.92
CA LEU A 372 6.36 4.14 8.95
C LEU A 372 7.58 4.28 8.04
N PHE A 373 7.85 5.47 7.52
CA PHE A 373 9.05 5.74 6.72
C PHE A 373 10.34 5.74 7.55
N ALA A 374 10.31 6.24 8.79
CA ALA A 374 11.48 6.16 9.67
C ALA A 374 11.94 4.71 9.89
N SER A 375 10.98 3.76 9.96
CA SER A 375 11.31 2.33 10.03
C SER A 375 11.99 1.79 8.77
N THR A 376 11.67 2.32 7.59
CA THR A 376 12.33 1.91 6.33
C THR A 376 13.72 2.51 6.21
N VAL A 377 13.93 3.75 6.68
CA VAL A 377 15.26 4.37 6.78
C VAL A 377 16.15 3.58 7.74
N HIS A 378 15.67 3.28 8.94
CA HIS A 378 16.40 2.47 9.91
C HIS A 378 16.79 1.11 9.32
N ARG A 379 15.83 0.41 8.71
CA ARG A 379 16.08 -0.89 8.08
C ARG A 379 17.10 -0.82 6.94
N ALA A 380 17.06 0.23 6.13
CA ALA A 380 18.04 0.42 5.07
C ALA A 380 19.45 0.60 5.63
N LEU A 381 19.60 1.43 6.67
CA LEU A 381 20.90 1.64 7.31
C LEU A 381 21.44 0.36 7.96
N GLU A 382 20.58 -0.49 8.53
CA GLU A 382 20.97 -1.82 9.00
C GLU A 382 21.45 -2.75 7.87
N LEU A 383 20.75 -2.74 6.73
CA LEU A 383 21.04 -3.65 5.62
C LEU A 383 22.28 -3.26 4.82
N PHE A 384 22.44 -1.97 4.54
CA PHE A 384 23.46 -1.45 3.62
C PHE A 384 24.62 -0.76 4.33
N GLY A 385 24.48 -0.50 5.63
CA GLY A 385 25.46 0.24 6.42
C GLY A 385 25.30 1.75 6.29
N ALA A 386 25.57 2.46 7.40
CA ALA A 386 25.46 3.91 7.45
C ALA A 386 26.42 4.61 6.48
N ASP A 387 27.66 4.15 6.38
CA ASP A 387 28.70 4.75 5.51
C ASP A 387 28.26 4.80 4.04
N ALA A 388 27.62 3.74 3.55
CA ALA A 388 27.18 3.63 2.15
C ALA A 388 26.03 4.59 1.83
N LEU A 389 25.13 4.83 2.80
CA LEU A 389 23.93 5.64 2.61
C LEU A 389 24.05 7.07 3.18
N MET A 390 25.15 7.40 3.85
CA MET A 390 25.34 8.69 4.51
C MET A 390 25.12 9.90 3.58
N PRO A 391 25.69 9.94 2.35
CA PRO A 391 25.45 11.06 1.45
C PRO A 391 23.98 11.22 1.04
N ALA A 392 23.26 10.10 0.88
CA ALA A 392 21.84 10.13 0.54
C ALA A 392 20.98 10.54 1.74
N LEU A 393 21.35 10.12 2.95
CA LEU A 393 20.68 10.53 4.19
C LEU A 393 20.87 12.04 4.46
N GLU A 394 22.04 12.60 4.14
CA GLU A 394 22.27 14.05 4.18
C GLU A 394 21.38 14.79 3.19
N ALA A 395 21.36 14.33 1.93
CA ALA A 395 20.50 14.91 0.90
C ALA A 395 19.02 14.85 1.30
N LEU A 396 18.59 13.72 1.89
CA LEU A 396 17.26 13.53 2.44
C LEU A 396 16.93 14.56 3.53
N LEU A 397 17.79 14.69 4.55
CA LEU A 397 17.58 15.63 5.65
C LEU A 397 17.62 17.09 5.18
N SER A 398 18.52 17.42 4.26
CA SER A 398 18.57 18.74 3.65
C SER A 398 17.31 19.04 2.84
N GLY A 399 16.80 18.08 2.06
CA GLY A 399 15.53 18.21 1.34
C GLY A 399 14.34 18.41 2.28
N MET A 400 14.34 17.75 3.44
CA MET A 400 13.30 17.92 4.46
C MET A 400 13.23 19.35 5.03
N THR A 401 14.30 20.16 4.97
CA THR A 401 14.28 21.55 5.46
C THR A 401 13.38 22.49 4.64
N THR A 402 12.95 22.07 3.45
CA THR A 402 12.12 22.90 2.54
C THR A 402 10.71 23.18 3.07
N SER A 403 10.25 22.48 4.11
CA SER A 403 8.98 22.74 4.80
C SER A 403 9.11 22.50 6.29
N TRP A 404 8.26 23.15 7.11
CA TRP A 404 8.23 22.88 8.56
C TRP A 404 7.90 21.43 8.88
N PHE A 405 7.00 20.87 8.10
CA PHE A 405 6.58 19.50 8.26
C PHE A 405 7.75 18.54 7.96
N GLY A 406 8.50 18.78 6.89
CA GLY A 406 9.70 18.03 6.57
C GLY A 406 10.74 18.19 7.67
N PHE A 407 11.04 19.43 8.08
CA PHE A 407 12.03 19.75 9.12
C PHE A 407 11.71 19.01 10.42
N ALA A 408 10.46 19.08 10.87
CA ALA A 408 9.98 18.34 12.03
C ALA A 408 10.19 16.82 11.91
N SER A 409 9.92 16.25 10.72
CA SER A 409 10.16 14.84 10.44
C SER A 409 11.65 14.50 10.51
N GLY A 410 12.50 15.34 9.93
CA GLY A 410 13.95 15.16 9.91
C GLY A 410 14.56 15.21 11.30
N VAL A 411 14.13 16.16 12.14
CA VAL A 411 14.59 16.26 13.54
C VAL A 411 14.22 15.00 14.32
N ARG A 412 12.96 14.56 14.21
CA ARG A 412 12.48 13.37 14.93
C ARG A 412 13.15 12.09 14.44
N LEU A 413 13.38 11.97 13.14
CA LEU A 413 14.14 10.87 12.55
C LEU A 413 15.56 10.85 13.12
N LEU A 414 16.28 11.97 13.09
CA LEU A 414 17.64 12.06 13.60
C LEU A 414 17.71 11.79 15.11
N ALA A 415 16.76 12.31 15.89
CA ALA A 415 16.66 12.08 17.33
C ALA A 415 16.34 10.62 17.67
N GLY A 416 15.51 9.97 16.85
CA GLY A 416 15.23 8.53 16.93
C GLY A 416 16.47 7.69 16.65
N LEU A 417 17.18 7.99 15.56
CA LEU A 417 18.42 7.29 15.18
C LEU A 417 19.50 7.44 16.26
N ALA A 418 19.68 8.65 16.81
CA ALA A 418 20.61 8.90 17.92
C ALA A 418 20.15 8.26 19.26
N GLY A 419 18.87 7.87 19.37
CA GLY A 419 18.29 7.30 20.57
C GLY A 419 18.08 8.31 21.71
N VAL A 420 17.82 9.57 21.37
CA VAL A 420 17.60 10.67 22.34
C VAL A 420 16.15 11.16 22.40
N SER A 421 15.29 10.68 21.50
CA SER A 421 13.86 11.01 21.51
C SER A 421 13.07 10.11 22.46
N ASP A 422 12.24 10.70 23.33
CA ASP A 422 11.26 9.95 24.14
C ASP A 422 10.13 9.36 23.29
N ASN A 423 9.87 9.95 22.12
CA ASN A 423 8.84 9.55 21.18
C ASN A 423 9.48 9.13 19.85
N ALA A 424 10.51 8.29 19.96
CA ALA A 424 11.33 7.86 18.83
C ALA A 424 10.48 7.23 17.73
N VAL A 425 10.66 7.72 16.51
CA VAL A 425 9.96 7.21 15.31
C VAL A 425 10.60 5.94 14.75
N CYS A 426 11.82 5.62 15.20
CA CYS A 426 12.56 4.40 14.87
C CYS A 426 13.44 4.00 16.07
N LEU A 427 14.02 2.79 16.01
CA LEU A 427 14.99 2.33 17.00
C LEU A 427 16.31 3.11 16.86
N ARG A 428 17.10 3.11 17.95
CA ARG A 428 18.44 3.68 17.94
C ARG A 428 19.34 2.86 17.01
N LEU A 429 20.07 3.55 16.15
CA LEU A 429 21.13 2.95 15.34
C LEU A 429 22.48 3.53 15.79
N PRO A 430 23.50 2.70 16.08
CA PRO A 430 24.80 3.18 16.58
C PRO A 430 25.61 3.85 15.45
N LEU A 431 25.27 5.10 15.13
CA LEU A 431 26.05 5.96 14.25
C LEU A 431 27.29 6.48 14.97
N ALA A 432 28.37 6.77 14.25
CA ALA A 432 29.49 7.46 14.86
C ALA A 432 29.09 8.90 15.19
N ARG A 433 29.58 9.44 16.31
CA ARG A 433 29.26 10.82 16.74
C ARG A 433 29.56 11.88 15.67
N VAL A 434 30.58 11.64 14.83
CA VAL A 434 30.92 12.52 13.69
C VAL A 434 29.84 12.52 12.61
N ASP A 435 29.20 11.38 12.36
CA ASP A 435 28.13 11.25 11.38
C ASP A 435 26.83 11.88 11.90
N GLU A 436 26.51 11.66 13.18
CA GLU A 436 25.36 12.33 13.82
C GLU A 436 25.50 13.86 13.76
N LEU A 437 26.70 14.39 14.00
CA LEU A 437 27.00 15.82 13.86
C LEU A 437 26.90 16.30 12.40
N ARG A 438 27.32 15.46 11.44
CA ARG A 438 27.21 15.76 10.01
C ARG A 438 25.75 15.82 9.55
N LEU A 439 24.93 14.85 9.95
CA LEU A 439 23.48 14.82 9.70
C LEU A 439 22.75 16.00 10.36
N TYR A 440 23.12 16.32 11.60
CA TYR A 440 22.63 17.52 12.28
C TYR A 440 23.00 18.78 11.48
N THR A 441 24.24 18.89 11.01
CA THR A 441 24.66 20.04 10.19
C THR A 441 23.86 20.16 8.89
N ALA A 442 23.55 19.04 8.24
CA ALA A 442 22.76 18.99 7.01
C ALA A 442 21.29 19.41 7.22
N LEU A 443 20.69 19.01 8.34
CA LEU A 443 19.32 19.36 8.73
C LEU A 443 19.19 20.82 9.21
N PHE A 444 20.27 21.39 9.76
CA PHE A 444 20.32 22.75 10.30
C PHE A 444 21.21 23.68 9.45
N ALA A 445 21.38 23.41 8.15
CA ALA A 445 22.31 24.15 7.28
C ALA A 445 21.89 25.62 7.08
N GLU A 446 20.61 25.88 6.79
CA GLU A 446 20.03 27.22 6.66
C GLU A 446 18.61 27.23 7.23
N PRO A 447 18.17 28.32 7.90
CA PRO A 447 16.76 28.47 8.27
C PRO A 447 15.93 28.55 6.97
N PRO A 448 14.80 27.82 6.87
CA PRO A 448 13.93 27.94 5.70
C PRO A 448 13.55 29.40 5.54
N SER A 449 13.91 30.00 4.41
CA SER A 449 13.81 31.45 4.19
C SER A 449 12.37 31.96 4.12
N GLN A 450 11.40 31.06 3.90
CA GLN A 450 9.95 31.27 4.06
C GLN A 450 9.23 29.92 3.86
N PRO A 451 9.14 29.07 4.89
CA PRO A 451 8.40 27.81 4.77
C PRO A 451 6.91 28.09 4.52
N ARG A 452 6.29 27.29 3.65
CA ARG A 452 4.84 27.39 3.37
C ARG A 452 4.08 27.25 4.69
N TYR A 453 3.37 28.31 5.07
CA TYR A 453 2.53 28.36 6.27
C TYR A 453 1.49 27.24 6.25
N MET A 454 1.39 26.47 7.33
CA MET A 454 0.38 25.41 7.49
C MET A 454 -0.60 25.78 8.59
N PRO A 455 -1.88 26.05 8.27
CA PRO A 455 -2.90 26.27 9.29
C PRO A 455 -3.37 24.95 9.93
N GLY A 456 -3.30 24.82 11.26
CA GLY A 456 -4.00 23.75 12.01
C GLY A 456 -3.44 23.42 13.41
N GLU A 457 -4.27 22.89 14.32
CA GLU A 457 -3.90 22.52 15.70
C GLU A 457 -2.84 21.40 15.76
N CYS A 458 -2.87 20.45 14.82
CA CYS A 458 -1.88 19.35 14.72
C CYS A 458 -0.44 19.86 14.58
N CYS A 459 -0.25 21.07 14.05
CA CYS A 459 1.08 21.67 13.88
C CYS A 459 1.72 22.04 15.23
N LYS A 460 0.93 22.40 16.25
CA LYS A 460 1.46 22.83 17.56
C LYS A 460 2.15 21.69 18.28
N GLU A 461 1.46 20.57 18.46
CA GLU A 461 1.99 19.40 19.16
C GLU A 461 3.22 18.84 18.46
N LEU A 462 3.18 18.84 17.12
CA LEU A 462 4.31 18.47 16.31
C LEU A 462 5.52 19.39 16.51
N LEU A 463 5.34 20.71 16.47
CA LEU A 463 6.43 21.67 16.66
C LEU A 463 7.00 21.61 18.08
N GLN A 464 6.16 21.38 19.10
CA GLN A 464 6.61 21.12 20.46
C GLN A 464 7.49 19.87 20.54
N ALA A 465 7.02 18.74 20.03
CA ALA A 465 7.78 17.49 20.02
C ALA A 465 9.09 17.62 19.24
N THR A 466 9.05 18.31 18.10
CA THR A 466 10.22 18.64 17.28
C THR A 466 11.23 19.46 18.07
N LEU A 467 10.78 20.51 18.75
CA LEU A 467 11.69 21.37 19.50
C LEU A 467 12.32 20.63 20.68
N LEU A 468 11.57 19.77 21.37
CA LEU A 468 12.10 18.89 22.42
C LEU A 468 13.19 17.97 21.89
N ASP A 469 12.93 17.29 20.78
CA ASP A 469 13.90 16.38 20.14
C ASP A 469 15.14 17.14 19.65
N ALA A 470 14.97 18.34 19.08
CA ALA A 470 16.07 19.19 18.64
C ALA A 470 16.95 19.66 19.81
N VAL A 471 16.34 20.05 20.94
CA VAL A 471 17.07 20.42 22.16
C VAL A 471 17.85 19.24 22.73
N ARG A 472 17.25 18.04 22.76
CA ARG A 472 17.94 16.82 23.21
C ARG A 472 19.09 16.45 22.30
N LEU A 473 18.92 16.58 20.98
CA LEU A 473 19.99 16.42 20.01
C LEU A 473 21.12 17.42 20.25
N GLU A 474 20.84 18.70 20.47
CA GLU A 474 21.87 19.70 20.79
C GLU A 474 22.62 19.35 22.08
N ALA A 475 21.91 18.95 23.14
CA ALA A 475 22.51 18.56 24.40
C ALA A 475 23.36 17.29 24.28
N TYR A 476 22.93 16.33 23.47
CA TYR A 476 23.65 15.08 23.20
C TYR A 476 24.90 15.29 22.33
N LEU A 477 24.81 16.14 21.31
CA LEU A 477 25.92 16.43 20.41
C LEU A 477 26.92 17.43 21.03
N GLY A 478 26.45 18.30 21.91
CA GLY A 478 27.16 19.47 22.40
C GLY A 478 28.29 19.22 23.41
N ASP A 479 29.50 19.62 23.02
CA ASP A 479 30.63 19.99 23.90
C ASP A 479 30.72 21.54 24.11
N GLY A 480 29.60 22.27 23.99
CA GLY A 480 29.50 23.71 24.31
C GLY A 480 30.06 24.72 23.28
N ALA A 481 30.67 24.27 22.18
CA ALA A 481 31.36 25.14 21.20
C ALA A 481 30.57 25.51 19.93
N MET A 482 29.41 24.89 19.67
CA MET A 482 28.58 25.22 18.50
C MET A 482 27.58 26.33 18.85
N PRO A 483 27.55 27.46 18.12
CA PRO A 483 26.44 28.40 18.22
C PRO A 483 25.13 27.66 17.98
N SER A 484 24.13 27.82 18.86
CA SER A 484 22.85 27.12 18.71
C SER A 484 22.16 27.56 17.43
N ARG A 485 22.27 26.72 16.39
CA ARG A 485 21.57 26.92 15.11
C ARG A 485 20.07 26.84 15.33
N LEU A 486 19.64 26.00 16.27
CA LEU A 486 18.26 25.92 16.70
C LEU A 486 17.77 27.26 17.26
N ALA A 487 18.54 27.92 18.13
CA ALA A 487 18.19 29.25 18.65
C ALA A 487 17.98 30.26 17.53
N ALA A 488 18.85 30.26 16.50
CA ALA A 488 18.70 31.13 15.34
C ALA A 488 17.44 30.81 14.52
N ILE A 489 17.14 29.53 14.28
CA ILE A 489 15.91 29.11 13.57
C ILE A 489 14.66 29.56 14.34
N VAL A 490 14.62 29.33 15.65
CA VAL A 490 13.46 29.68 16.49
C VAL A 490 13.29 31.19 16.57
N ALA A 491 14.38 31.94 16.74
CA ALA A 491 14.36 33.40 16.77
C ALA A 491 13.93 34.04 15.43
N PHE A 492 14.29 33.43 14.30
CA PHE A 492 13.86 33.89 12.98
C PHE A 492 12.38 33.57 12.69
N ASN A 493 11.83 32.55 13.36
CA ASN A 493 10.50 32.00 13.09
C ASN A 493 9.56 32.07 14.30
N THR A 494 9.55 33.19 15.02
CA THR A 494 8.76 33.41 16.25
C THR A 494 7.24 33.24 16.07
N ARG A 495 6.74 33.33 14.84
CA ARG A 495 5.32 33.06 14.55
C ARG A 495 4.96 31.58 14.70
N GLU A 496 5.86 30.70 14.28
CA GLU A 496 5.65 29.25 14.27
C GLU A 496 6.04 28.66 15.61
N PHE A 497 7.18 29.11 16.16
CA PHE A 497 7.59 28.82 17.53
C PHE A 497 7.06 29.87 18.50
N HIS A 498 5.75 30.09 18.47
CA HIS A 498 5.14 31.11 19.29
C HIS A 498 5.35 30.83 20.80
N PRO A 499 5.69 31.86 21.61
CA PRO A 499 6.10 31.67 22.99
C PRO A 499 5.05 30.96 23.85
N TRP A 500 3.77 31.18 23.52
CA TRP A 500 2.64 30.67 24.29
C TRP A 500 2.26 29.24 23.96
N THR A 501 2.35 28.88 22.67
CA THR A 501 1.84 27.60 22.18
C THR A 501 2.95 26.57 22.00
N VAL A 502 4.21 26.97 21.79
CA VAL A 502 5.31 26.04 21.54
C VAL A 502 6.43 26.20 22.57
N LEU A 503 7.00 27.39 22.76
CA LEU A 503 8.21 27.53 23.59
C LEU A 503 7.97 27.26 25.08
N ALA A 504 6.96 27.86 25.70
CA ALA A 504 6.71 27.66 27.13
C ALA A 504 6.44 26.19 27.51
N PRO A 505 5.59 25.44 26.79
CA PRO A 505 5.44 24.00 27.01
C PRO A 505 6.76 23.23 26.94
N VAL A 506 7.62 23.59 25.98
CA VAL A 506 8.93 22.94 25.78
C VAL A 506 9.88 23.27 26.93
N VAL A 507 9.99 24.54 27.33
CA VAL A 507 10.80 24.99 28.48
C VAL A 507 10.39 24.27 29.77
N LEU A 508 9.08 24.12 30.01
CA LEU A 508 8.57 23.37 31.16
C LEU A 508 8.95 21.89 31.10
N THR A 509 8.83 21.27 29.93
CA THR A 509 9.14 19.84 29.75
C THR A 509 10.63 19.55 29.89
N LEU A 510 11.49 20.52 29.57
CA LEU A 510 12.94 20.38 29.71
C LEU A 510 13.46 20.57 31.15
N ALA A 511 12.61 20.98 32.11
CA ALA A 511 13.05 21.18 33.48
C ALA A 511 13.51 19.86 34.15
N PRO A 512 14.63 19.84 34.91
CA PRO A 512 15.49 20.98 35.26
C PRO A 512 16.61 21.28 34.24
N ALA A 513 16.82 20.44 33.22
CA ALA A 513 17.85 20.56 32.20
C ALA A 513 17.53 21.62 31.10
N ARG A 514 17.10 22.81 31.53
CA ARG A 514 16.73 23.90 30.61
C ARG A 514 17.95 24.47 29.91
N LEU A 515 17.79 24.79 28.62
CA LEU A 515 18.81 25.50 27.86
C LEU A 515 18.68 27.01 28.06
N THR A 516 19.80 27.69 28.36
CA THR A 516 19.83 29.13 28.66
C THR A 516 19.23 29.98 27.53
N TRP A 517 19.47 29.61 26.27
CA TRP A 517 18.93 30.34 25.13
C TRP A 517 17.41 30.20 24.99
N CYS A 518 16.82 29.06 25.38
CA CYS A 518 15.37 28.89 25.39
C CYS A 518 14.73 29.82 26.41
N ASP A 519 15.33 29.90 27.60
CA ASP A 519 14.88 30.79 28.68
C ASP A 519 14.96 32.27 28.24
N GLU A 520 16.09 32.67 27.64
CA GLU A 520 16.28 34.02 27.11
C GLU A 520 15.29 34.37 25.99
N LEU A 521 15.06 33.44 25.06
CA LEU A 521 14.15 33.64 23.96
C LEU A 521 12.69 33.75 24.43
N LEU A 522 12.28 32.89 25.37
CA LEU A 522 10.95 32.99 25.98
C LEU A 522 10.77 34.33 26.71
N ARG A 523 11.78 34.78 27.48
CA ARG A 523 11.74 36.11 28.14
C ARG A 523 11.63 37.25 27.11
N ALA A 524 12.41 37.20 26.03
CA ALA A 524 12.43 38.24 25.02
C ALA A 524 11.12 38.34 24.22
N THR A 525 10.45 37.21 23.99
CA THR A 525 9.29 37.11 23.10
C THR A 525 7.95 37.11 23.83
N ALA A 526 7.87 36.62 25.07
CA ALA A 526 6.61 36.50 25.81
C ALA A 526 5.87 37.83 25.97
N THR A 527 6.60 38.95 26.10
CA THR A 527 6.02 40.28 26.29
C THR A 527 5.98 41.16 25.03
N THR A 528 6.53 40.70 23.91
CA THR A 528 6.66 41.50 22.67
C THR A 528 5.91 40.92 21.50
N CYS A 529 5.53 39.65 21.56
CA CYS A 529 4.80 39.01 20.47
C CYS A 529 3.37 39.58 20.40
N GLU A 530 3.05 40.25 19.29
CA GLU A 530 1.65 40.50 18.95
C GLU A 530 0.97 39.13 18.80
N VAL A 531 -0.19 38.96 19.42
CA VAL A 531 -0.92 37.68 19.42
C VAL A 531 -1.99 37.73 18.31
N PRO A 532 -1.73 37.20 17.11
CA PRO A 532 -2.78 37.10 16.09
C PRO A 532 -3.80 35.99 16.40
N TRP A 533 -3.55 35.13 17.39
CA TRP A 533 -4.30 33.89 17.65
C TRP A 533 -4.95 33.89 19.05
N SER A 534 -5.96 33.05 19.29
CA SER A 534 -6.58 32.88 20.61
C SER A 534 -5.90 31.76 21.41
N PRO A 535 -4.91 32.05 22.28
CA PRO A 535 -4.34 31.02 23.15
C PRO A 535 -5.43 30.39 24.02
N SER A 536 -5.31 29.09 24.29
CA SER A 536 -6.14 28.44 25.29
C SER A 536 -5.73 28.91 26.69
N ASP A 537 -6.63 28.71 27.66
CA ASP A 537 -6.31 28.85 29.08
C ASP A 537 -5.04 28.07 29.48
N ARG A 538 -4.87 26.85 28.94
CA ARG A 538 -3.68 26.03 29.16
C ARG A 538 -2.40 26.67 28.63
N ASP A 539 -2.45 27.34 27.48
CA ASP A 539 -1.28 28.00 26.90
C ASP A 539 -0.84 29.20 27.73
N VAL A 540 -1.80 29.96 28.26
CA VAL A 540 -1.55 31.07 29.17
C VAL A 540 -0.94 30.56 30.48
N ALA A 541 -1.50 29.49 31.05
CA ALA A 541 -0.93 28.87 32.24
C ALA A 541 0.49 28.36 32.00
N ASN A 542 0.78 27.77 30.84
CA ASN A 542 2.12 27.28 30.47
C ASN A 542 3.16 28.40 30.48
N VAL A 543 2.85 29.58 29.92
CA VAL A 543 3.79 30.71 29.91
C VAL A 543 4.07 31.23 31.31
N LEU A 544 3.03 31.40 32.12
CA LEU A 544 3.18 31.90 33.48
C LEU A 544 4.01 30.91 34.33
N ARG A 545 3.74 29.61 34.23
CA ARG A 545 4.53 28.58 34.90
C ARG A 545 5.98 28.56 34.42
N ALA A 546 6.21 28.67 33.11
CA ALA A 546 7.56 28.69 32.56
C ALA A 546 8.35 29.90 33.09
N LEU A 547 7.75 31.09 33.06
CA LEU A 547 8.38 32.32 33.56
C LEU A 547 8.63 32.26 35.08
N ASP A 548 7.69 31.74 35.87
CA ASP A 548 7.86 31.60 37.31
C ASP A 548 8.95 30.59 37.65
N ALA A 549 8.97 29.43 36.98
CA ALA A 549 10.01 28.42 37.16
C ALA A 549 11.43 28.92 36.77
N MET A 550 11.52 29.96 35.94
CA MET A 550 12.78 30.61 35.55
C MET A 550 13.12 31.83 36.43
N ASP A 551 12.36 32.09 37.50
CA ASP A 551 12.45 33.31 38.31
C ASP A 551 12.32 34.61 37.48
N ALA A 552 11.65 34.54 36.32
CA ALA A 552 11.48 35.63 35.37
C ALA A 552 10.08 36.27 35.43
N LEU A 553 9.13 35.67 36.16
CA LEU A 553 7.81 36.24 36.39
C LEU A 553 7.84 37.21 37.57
N ASP A 554 8.09 38.49 37.30
CA ASP A 554 7.93 39.58 38.27
C ASP A 554 6.59 40.31 38.08
N VAL A 555 6.22 41.16 39.05
CA VAL A 555 4.96 41.93 39.00
C VAL A 555 4.85 42.79 37.73
N PRO A 556 5.91 43.52 37.30
CA PRO A 556 5.89 44.26 36.03
C PRO A 556 5.63 43.37 34.81
N THR A 557 6.26 42.20 34.72
CA THR A 557 6.10 41.27 33.59
C THR A 557 4.72 40.65 33.59
N PHE A 558 4.22 40.21 34.74
CA PHE A 558 2.84 39.75 34.90
C PHE A 558 1.83 40.82 34.45
N LYS A 559 1.98 42.06 34.92
CA LYS A 559 1.12 43.18 34.48
C LYS A 559 1.19 43.40 32.98
N ARG A 560 2.39 43.41 32.38
CA ARG A 560 2.56 43.56 30.93
C ARG A 560 1.81 42.49 30.16
N LEU A 561 1.94 41.22 30.54
CA LEU A 561 1.21 40.10 29.93
C LEU A 561 -0.31 40.28 30.06
N MET A 562 -0.80 40.71 31.23
CA MET A 562 -2.23 40.95 31.43
C MET A 562 -2.77 42.17 30.67
N THR A 563 -1.93 43.17 30.40
CA THR A 563 -2.28 44.39 29.66
C THR A 563 -2.00 44.31 28.16
N MET A 564 -1.51 43.17 27.66
CA MET A 564 -1.30 43.00 26.22
C MET A 564 -2.61 43.30 25.47
N PRO A 565 -2.53 43.93 24.28
CA PRO A 565 -3.70 44.25 23.47
C PRO A 565 -4.28 42.95 22.88
N TRP A 566 -5.04 42.23 23.70
CA TRP A 566 -5.86 41.10 23.30
C TRP A 566 -6.96 41.65 22.38
N ARG A 567 -6.72 41.65 21.06
CA ARG A 567 -7.58 42.31 20.06
C ARG A 567 -9.04 41.85 20.09
N MET A 568 -9.36 40.73 20.76
CA MET A 568 -10.72 40.22 20.92
C MET A 568 -11.09 39.97 22.39
N PRO A 569 -12.29 40.38 22.85
CA PRO A 569 -12.77 40.13 24.21
C PRO A 569 -12.72 38.66 24.64
N MET A 570 -12.96 37.73 23.71
CA MET A 570 -12.86 36.30 23.99
C MET A 570 -11.47 35.86 24.46
N VAL A 571 -10.41 36.45 23.91
CA VAL A 571 -9.03 36.08 24.26
C VAL A 571 -8.67 36.53 25.67
N ARG A 572 -9.15 37.71 26.09
CA ARG A 572 -8.97 38.19 27.46
C ARG A 572 -9.63 37.23 28.47
N ARG A 573 -10.80 36.69 28.15
CA ARG A 573 -11.49 35.70 28.99
C ARG A 573 -10.68 34.41 29.12
N GLU A 574 -10.15 33.87 28.03
CA GLU A 574 -9.29 32.69 28.07
C GLU A 574 -7.97 32.94 28.85
N ALA A 575 -7.40 34.15 28.73
CA ALA A 575 -6.25 34.52 29.53
C ALA A 575 -6.55 34.55 31.04
N LEU A 576 -7.70 35.09 31.45
CA LEU A 576 -8.11 35.07 32.85
C LEU A 576 -8.35 33.65 33.38
N LYS A 577 -8.93 32.76 32.55
CA LYS A 577 -9.02 31.33 32.89
C LYS A 577 -7.64 30.70 33.05
N GLY A 578 -6.71 31.00 32.14
CA GLY A 578 -5.33 30.51 32.24
C GLY A 578 -4.59 31.00 33.49
N VAL A 579 -4.84 32.24 33.92
CA VAL A 579 -4.33 32.74 35.21
C VAL A 579 -4.92 31.96 36.38
N ALA A 580 -6.21 31.63 36.34
CA ALA A 580 -6.83 30.80 37.37
C ALA A 580 -6.23 29.38 37.40
N VAL A 581 -5.99 28.78 36.23
CA VAL A 581 -5.27 27.50 36.12
C VAL A 581 -3.86 27.62 36.70
N PHE A 582 -3.11 28.66 36.35
CA PHE A 582 -1.78 28.93 36.90
C PHE A 582 -1.79 29.01 38.44
N PHE A 583 -2.71 29.77 39.04
CA PHE A 583 -2.81 29.84 40.50
C PHE A 583 -3.24 28.52 41.16
N SER A 584 -4.03 27.71 40.46
CA SER A 584 -4.41 26.39 40.99
C SER A 584 -3.24 25.42 41.01
N GLU A 585 -2.33 25.51 40.04
CA GLU A 585 -1.17 24.62 39.90
C GLU A 585 0.07 25.13 40.63
N VAL A 586 0.20 26.45 40.80
CA VAL A 586 1.30 27.13 41.50
C VAL A 586 0.71 28.01 42.60
N ALA A 587 0.15 27.37 43.63
CA ALA A 587 -0.59 28.04 44.70
C ALA A 587 0.21 29.15 45.39
N ASP A 588 1.52 28.96 45.54
CA ASP A 588 2.43 29.93 46.17
C ASP A 588 2.63 31.22 45.35
N ALA A 589 2.29 31.21 44.06
CA ALA A 589 2.32 32.40 43.21
C ALA A 589 1.08 33.31 43.42
N ALA A 590 -0.04 32.77 43.91
CA ALA A 590 -1.28 33.54 44.03
C ALA A 590 -1.15 34.79 44.93
N PRO A 591 -0.54 34.73 46.13
CA PRO A 591 -0.35 35.92 46.98
C PRO A 591 0.48 37.02 46.30
N ARG A 592 1.39 36.67 45.38
CA ARG A 592 2.27 37.62 44.68
C ARG A 592 1.52 38.40 43.58
N PHE A 593 0.56 37.78 42.91
CA PHE A 593 0.00 38.33 41.67
C PHE A 593 -1.52 38.57 41.67
N LEU A 594 -2.27 38.00 42.62
CA LEU A 594 -3.75 38.08 42.63
C LEU A 594 -4.27 39.53 42.62
N ALA A 595 -3.61 40.43 43.36
CA ALA A 595 -3.94 41.85 43.41
C ALA A 595 -3.70 42.61 42.08
N HIS A 596 -3.11 41.95 41.08
CA HIS A 596 -2.79 42.52 39.77
C HIS A 596 -3.60 41.89 38.63
N VAL A 597 -4.48 40.94 38.93
CA VAL A 597 -5.44 40.41 37.96
C VAL A 597 -6.49 41.49 37.69
N PRO A 598 -6.68 41.92 36.44
CA PRO A 598 -7.70 42.91 36.12
C PRO A 598 -9.08 42.36 36.48
N PRO A 599 -9.99 43.17 37.04
CA PRO A 599 -11.34 42.72 37.34
C PRO A 599 -12.00 42.20 36.05
N ALA A 600 -12.70 41.07 36.16
CA ALA A 600 -13.53 40.58 35.07
C ALA A 600 -14.61 41.65 34.80
N ASN A 601 -14.71 42.15 33.57
CA ASN A 601 -15.77 43.10 33.23
C ASN A 601 -17.12 42.34 33.25
N ASP A 602 -18.22 43.02 33.55
CA ASP A 602 -19.55 42.40 33.51
C ASP A 602 -19.89 41.83 32.11
N ASP A 603 -19.31 42.40 31.05
CA ASP A 603 -19.39 41.90 29.67
C ASP A 603 -18.64 40.57 29.45
N ASP A 604 -17.74 40.19 30.36
CA ASP A 604 -17.04 38.91 30.35
C ASP A 604 -17.89 37.76 30.92
N LYS A 605 -19.06 38.05 31.50
CA LYS A 605 -20.03 37.01 31.88
C LYS A 605 -20.55 36.31 30.62
N PRO A 606 -20.66 34.97 30.59
CA PRO A 606 -21.25 34.28 29.45
C PRO A 606 -22.67 34.85 29.26
N ALA A 607 -22.96 35.38 28.06
CA ALA A 607 -24.33 35.73 27.70
C ALA A 607 -25.20 34.50 28.02
N PRO A 608 -26.30 34.65 28.78
CA PRO A 608 -27.11 33.52 29.18
C PRO A 608 -27.50 32.76 27.91
N LYS A 609 -27.03 31.52 27.77
CA LYS A 609 -27.37 30.66 26.63
C LYS A 609 -28.91 30.61 26.59
N ARG A 610 -29.53 31.29 25.65
CA ARG A 610 -30.95 31.07 25.34
C ARG A 610 -31.04 29.61 24.90
N LEU A 611 -31.52 28.75 25.79
CA LEU A 611 -31.98 27.42 25.43
C LEU A 611 -33.02 27.61 24.31
N LYS A 612 -32.65 27.28 23.08
CA LYS A 612 -33.64 26.90 22.07
C LYS A 612 -34.16 25.53 22.52
N LEU A 613 -35.39 25.52 23.03
CA LEU A 613 -36.20 24.31 23.04
C LEU A 613 -36.60 24.04 21.59
N GLU A 614 -36.03 22.99 21.00
CA GLU A 614 -36.62 22.19 19.93
C GLU A 614 -36.60 20.73 20.37
#